data_AF-A0A9D3YFA9-F1
#
_entry.id   AF-A0A9D3YFA9-F1
#
_cell.length_a   1.000
_cell.length_b   1.000
_cell.length_c   1.000
_cell.angle_alpha   90.00
_cell.angle_beta   90.00
_cell.angle_gamma   90.00
#
_symmetry.space_group_name_H-M   'P 1'
#
loop_
_entity.id
_entity.type
_entity.pdbx_description
1 polymer ?
#
loop_
_entity_poly.entity_id
_entity_poly.type
_entity_poly.pdbx_seq_one_letter_code
_entity_poly.pdbx_strand_id
1 'polypeptide(L)' 'MSNEVANQYSWHGRKKKAVFGKLPLADAVQKAVMRSLKCTAAEVEHECREWFRTASDRDGGRKKRTAKISDEPSQ' A
#
# COMPACT_ATOMS: atom_id res chain seq x y z
N MET A 1 13.27 1.99 3.00
CA MET A 1 12.37 2.63 2.02
C MET A 1 11.33 3.42 2.79
N SER A 2 11.19 4.72 2.54
CA SER A 2 10.20 5.55 3.23
C SER A 2 8.78 5.12 2.84
N ASN A 3 7.92 4.86 3.83
CA ASN A 3 6.50 4.54 3.66
C ASN A 3 5.62 5.80 3.72
N GLU A 4 6.20 6.99 3.63
CA GLU A 4 5.52 8.27 3.78
C GLU A 4 4.32 8.42 2.84
N VAL A 5 4.48 8.04 1.57
CA VAL A 5 3.39 8.02 0.59
C VAL A 5 2.26 7.10 1.05
N ALA A 6 2.58 5.91 1.57
CA ALA A 6 1.56 4.99 2.04
C ALA A 6 0.94 5.39 3.38
N ASN A 7 1.59 6.23 4.18
CA ASN A 7 1.03 6.79 5.40
C ASN A 7 0.03 7.91 5.11
N GLN A 8 0.32 8.75 4.12
CA GLN A 8 -0.50 9.90 3.76
C GLN A 8 -1.63 9.56 2.78
N TYR A 9 -1.45 8.54 1.94
CA TYR A 9 -2.37 8.22 0.85
C TYR A 9 -2.93 6.80 0.92
N SER A 10 -4.10 6.62 0.30
CA SER A 10 -4.64 5.32 -0.08
C SER A 10 -5.43 5.47 -1.37
N TRP A 11 -5.66 4.39 -2.11
CA TRP A 11 -6.35 4.47 -3.40
C TRP A 11 -7.68 5.22 -3.34
N HIS A 12 -8.51 4.91 -2.33
CA HIS A 12 -9.86 5.47 -2.14
C HIS A 12 -9.97 6.50 -1.01
N GLY A 13 -8.87 6.88 -0.34
CA GLY A 13 -8.92 7.80 0.83
C GLY A 13 -9.47 7.19 2.13
N ARG A 14 -9.22 5.90 2.39
CA ARG A 14 -9.62 5.23 3.63
C ARG A 14 -8.79 5.71 4.82
N LYS A 15 -9.35 5.60 6.04
CA LYS A 15 -8.67 5.91 7.32
C LYS A 15 -8.10 7.34 7.39
N LYS A 16 -8.85 8.33 6.89
CA LYS A 16 -8.43 9.75 6.85
C LYS A 16 -7.20 10.04 5.98
N LYS A 17 -6.84 9.12 5.07
CA LYS A 17 -5.77 9.33 4.09
C LYS A 17 -6.29 10.06 2.85
N ALA A 18 -5.41 10.77 2.16
CA ALA A 18 -5.73 11.39 0.88
C ALA A 18 -5.98 10.33 -0.22
N VAL A 19 -6.76 10.70 -1.24
CA VAL A 19 -7.20 9.80 -2.32
C VAL A 19 -6.13 9.77 -3.42
N PHE A 20 -5.32 8.72 -3.44
CA PHE A 20 -4.28 8.54 -4.46
C PHE A 20 -4.87 8.38 -5.87
N GLY A 21 -5.97 7.62 -6.02
CA GLY A 21 -6.55 7.32 -7.34
C GLY A 21 -7.08 8.54 -8.11
N LYS A 22 -7.19 9.70 -7.44
CA LYS A 22 -7.57 10.98 -8.06
C LYS A 22 -6.37 11.85 -8.46
N LEU A 23 -5.15 11.44 -8.12
CA LEU A 23 -3.94 12.19 -8.45
C LEU A 23 -3.51 11.93 -9.90
N PRO A 24 -2.94 12.93 -10.61
CA PRO A 24 -2.33 12.72 -11.92
C PRO A 24 -1.26 11.62 -11.91
N LEU A 25 -0.59 11.43 -10.77
CA LEU A 25 0.38 10.36 -10.59
C LEU A 25 -0.24 8.95 -10.71
N ALA A 26 -1.46 8.75 -10.22
CA ALA A 26 -2.13 7.45 -10.32
C ALA A 26 -2.48 7.12 -11.78
N ASP A 27 -2.89 8.13 -12.55
CA ASP A 27 -3.13 8.00 -13.99
C ASP A 27 -1.82 7.69 -14.75
N ALA A 28 -0.73 8.40 -14.41
CA ALA A 28 0.59 8.12 -14.99
C ALA A 28 1.06 6.68 -14.72
N VAL A 29 0.88 6.19 -13.49
CA VAL A 29 1.21 4.80 -13.11
C VAL A 29 0.36 3.81 -13.91
N GLN A 30 -0.97 4.00 -13.95
CA GLN A 30 -1.86 3.12 -14.72
C GLN A 30 -1.46 3.05 -16.19
N LYS A 31 -1.26 4.19 -16.84
CA LYS A 31 -0.84 4.26 -18.25
C LYS A 31 0.51 3.61 -18.49
N ALA A 32 1.49 3.85 -17.62
CA ALA A 32 2.84 3.28 -17.76
C ALA A 32 2.83 1.76 -17.63
N VAL A 33 2.09 1.22 -16.66
CA VAL A 33 1.99 -0.22 -16.42
C VAL A 33 1.21 -0.90 -17.55
N MET A 34 0.05 -0.36 -17.93
CA MET A 34 -0.77 -0.90 -19.02
C MET A 34 -0.08 -0.83 -20.40
N ARG A 35 0.85 0.12 -20.59
CA ARG A 35 1.68 0.18 -21.80
C ARG A 35 2.76 -0.90 -21.83
N SER A 36 3.27 -1.29 -20.66
CA SER A 36 4.39 -2.23 -20.54
C SER A 36 3.92 -3.69 -20.41
N LEU A 37 2.74 -3.89 -19.81
CA LEU A 37 2.19 -5.20 -19.47
C LEU A 37 0.76 -5.31 -20.00
N LYS A 38 0.38 -6.51 -20.47
CA LYS A 38 -1.02 -6.82 -20.80
C LYS A 38 -1.81 -6.97 -19.50
N CYS A 39 -2.34 -5.85 -19.02
CA CYS A 39 -3.18 -5.78 -17.83
C CYS A 39 -4.23 -4.66 -17.97
N THR A 40 -5.22 -4.70 -17.11
CA THR A 40 -6.33 -3.76 -17.02
C THR A 40 -6.05 -2.71 -15.94
N ALA A 41 -6.73 -1.56 -16.04
CA ALA A 41 -6.68 -0.53 -14.99
C ALA A 41 -7.08 -1.08 -13.60
N ALA A 42 -8.01 -2.04 -13.57
CA ALA A 42 -8.47 -2.69 -12.33
C ALA A 42 -7.36 -3.54 -11.68
N GLU A 43 -6.56 -4.25 -12.47
CA GLU A 43 -5.41 -5.01 -11.96
C GLU A 43 -4.33 -4.08 -11.41
N VAL A 44 -4.06 -2.96 -12.09
CA VAL A 44 -3.11 -1.96 -11.59
C VAL A 44 -3.60 -1.31 -10.29
N GLU A 45 -4.89 -0.98 -10.21
CA GLU A 45 -5.51 -0.50 -8.97
C GLU A 45 -5.32 -1.53 -7.83
N HIS A 46 -5.63 -2.80 -8.11
CA HIS A 46 -5.53 -3.87 -7.12
C HIS A 46 -4.11 -3.93 -6.53
N GLU A 47 -3.09 -3.96 -7.39
CA GLU A 47 -1.70 -3.99 -6.95
C GLU A 47 -1.28 -2.74 -6.19
N CYS A 48 -1.71 -1.56 -6.63
CA CYS A 48 -1.46 -0.32 -5.89
C CYS A 48 -2.07 -0.36 -4.49
N ARG A 49 -3.30 -0.87 -4.36
CA ARG A 49 -3.99 -1.02 -3.07
C ARG A 49 -3.26 -2.00 -2.15
N GLU A 50 -2.81 -3.12 -2.69
CA GLU A 50 -2.05 -4.13 -1.95
C GLU A 50 -0.70 -3.57 -1.47
N TRP A 51 -0.03 -2.80 -2.32
CA TRP A 51 1.18 -2.07 -1.94
C TRP A 51 0.91 -1.10 -0.78
N PHE A 52 -0.14 -0.29 -0.85
CA PHE A 52 -0.54 0.60 0.25
C PHE A 52 -0.87 -0.15 1.54
N ARG A 53 -1.53 -1.31 1.43
CA ARG A 53 -1.93 -2.15 2.56
C ARG A 53 -0.73 -2.73 3.30
N THR A 54 0.26 -3.20 2.56
CA THR A 54 1.45 -3.88 3.10
C THR A 54 2.55 -2.91 3.55
N ALA A 55 2.36 -1.59 3.43
CA ALA A 55 3.34 -0.59 3.84
C ALA A 55 3.80 -0.76 5.31
N SER A 56 2.87 -1.05 6.23
CA SER A 56 3.22 -1.30 7.63
C SER A 56 4.07 -2.56 7.82
N ASP A 57 3.82 -3.62 7.05
CA ASP A 57 4.63 -4.84 7.09
C ASP A 57 6.03 -4.58 6.55
N ARG A 58 6.15 -3.80 5.47
CA ARG A 58 7.42 -3.33 4.90
C ARG A 58 8.19 -2.41 5.85
N ASP A 59 7.50 -1.73 6.77
CA ASP A 59 8.07 -0.91 7.84
C ASP A 59 8.48 -1.70 9.10
N GLY A 60 8.58 -3.02 8.99
CA GLY A 60 8.92 -3.89 10.12
C GLY A 60 7.75 -4.15 11.07
N GLY A 61 6.52 -3.76 10.72
CA GLY A 61 5.31 -4.07 11.50
C GLY A 61 5.11 -5.57 11.70
N ARG A 62 5.52 -6.42 10.76
CA ARG A 62 5.53 -7.87 10.92
C ARG A 62 6.48 -8.32 12.03
N LYS A 63 7.71 -7.78 12.05
CA LYS A 63 8.72 -8.05 13.11
C LYS A 63 8.24 -7.57 14.48
N LYS A 64 7.58 -6.41 14.55
CA LYS A 64 7.01 -5.86 15.79
C LYS A 64 5.87 -6.72 16.35
N ARG A 65 5.02 -7.29 15.48
CA ARG A 65 3.94 -8.20 15.89
C ARG A 65 4.48 -9.53 16.40
N THR A 66 5.47 -10.11 15.72
CA THR A 66 6.10 -11.35 16.17
C THR A 66 6.86 -11.19 17.48
N ALA A 67 7.52 -10.04 17.70
CA ALA A 67 8.19 -9.74 18.97
C ALA A 67 7.20 -9.59 20.13
N LYS A 68 6.05 -8.93 19.92
CA LYS A 68 4.99 -8.83 20.94
C LYS A 68 4.43 -10.20 21.36
N ILE A 69 4.24 -11.11 20.40
CA ILE A 69 3.74 -12.46 20.68
C ILE A 69 4.73 -13.27 21.52
N SER A 70 6.04 -13.07 21.36
CA SER A 70 7.06 -13.75 22.18
C SER A 70 7.26 -13.17 23.58
N ASP A 71 6.87 -11.90 23.80
CA ASP A 71 7.01 -11.20 25.09
C ASP A 71 5.75 -11.33 25.99
N GLU A 72 4.62 -11.82 25.47
CA GLU A 72 3.44 -12.15 26.30
C GLU A 72 3.61 -13.54 26.91
N PRO A 73 3.75 -13.68 28.24
CA PRO A 73 3.77 -14.99 28.88
C PRO A 73 2.39 -15.62 28.73
N SER A 74 2.36 -16.87 28.26
CA SER A 74 1.18 -17.72 28.23
C SER A 74 0.45 -17.65 29.58
N GLN A 75 -0.74 -17.06 29.59
CA GLN A 75 -1.70 -17.16 30.69
C GLN A 75 -2.27 -18.58 30.75
#